data_AF-A0A1I7T0E7-F1
#
_entry.id   AF-A0A1I7T0E7-F1
#
_cell.length_a   1.000
_cell.length_b   1.000
_cell.length_c   1.000
_cell.angle_alpha   90.00
_cell.angle_beta   90.00
_cell.angle_gamma   90.00
#
_symmetry.space_group_name_H-M   'P 1'
#
loop_
_entity.id
_entity.type
_entity.pdbx_description
1 polymer ?
#
loop_
_entity_poly.entity_id
_entity_poly.type
_entity_poly.pdbx_seq_one_letter_code
_entity_poly.pdbx_strand_id
1 'polypeptide(L)'
;MDNQVAVKPPTDFSELHRVETARRLREEEEKNQWIVPEVKEPVQQPPRQLTEEEIKLWEALEDSDEEEEEEQVEDIPWDDEYTEKVCKEHLNKRLEILRSGAEDFITREEYKTLPVMDKLRLEFIYENDVDYSDTMINNFIVSRIQNTIFEEISIGYRVLLEMYDPILAPEFYYLSLWEGSPGFDKWEEYYLFGI
;
A
#
# COMPACT_ATOMS: atom_id res chain seq x y z
N MET A 1 -67.45 29.50 -11.22
CA MET A 1 -66.72 29.71 -9.96
C MET A 1 -66.71 28.38 -9.25
N ASP A 2 -65.55 27.73 -9.13
CA ASP A 2 -64.96 27.42 -7.82
C ASP A 2 -63.74 26.50 -7.93
N ASN A 3 -62.64 27.05 -7.42
CA ASN A 3 -61.42 26.49 -6.84
C ASN A 3 -60.95 25.07 -7.22
N GLN A 4 -59.93 25.03 -8.08
CA GLN A 4 -58.87 24.03 -7.98
C GLN A 4 -57.98 24.36 -6.77
N VAL A 5 -57.98 23.50 -5.74
CA VAL A 5 -56.99 23.56 -4.66
C VAL A 5 -55.71 22.91 -5.16
N ALA A 6 -54.71 23.75 -5.47
CA ALA A 6 -53.39 23.31 -5.86
C ALA A 6 -52.68 22.62 -4.68
N VAL A 7 -52.35 21.35 -4.86
CA VAL A 7 -51.43 20.59 -4.01
C VAL A 7 -50.04 21.22 -4.16
N LYS A 8 -49.50 21.83 -3.10
CA LYS A 8 -48.11 22.29 -3.06
C LYS A 8 -47.17 21.10 -2.73
N PRO A 9 -46.06 20.93 -3.47
CA PRO A 9 -45.04 19.90 -3.20
C PRO A 9 -44.14 20.29 -1.99
N PRO A 10 -43.28 19.37 -1.53
CA PRO A 10 -42.96 19.20 -0.11
C PRO A 10 -41.79 20.06 0.37
N THR A 11 -41.73 20.17 1.70
CA THR A 11 -40.66 20.67 2.57
C THR A 11 -39.30 20.89 1.91
N ASP A 12 -38.82 22.12 1.95
CA ASP A 12 -37.55 22.55 1.37
C ASP A 12 -36.37 21.89 2.11
N PHE A 13 -35.73 20.93 1.45
CA PHE A 13 -34.57 20.16 1.94
C PHE A 13 -33.40 21.08 2.37
N SER A 14 -33.38 22.30 1.83
CA SER A 14 -32.41 23.35 2.16
C SER A 14 -32.51 23.85 3.62
N GLU A 15 -33.73 23.93 4.18
CA GLU A 15 -33.92 24.34 5.57
C GLU A 15 -33.48 23.24 6.55
N LEU A 16 -33.79 21.99 6.25
CA LEU A 16 -33.32 20.84 7.03
C LEU A 16 -31.79 20.73 7.02
N HIS A 17 -31.17 20.95 5.86
CA HIS A 17 -29.72 20.94 5.75
C HIS A 17 -29.09 22.09 6.56
N ARG A 18 -29.62 23.31 6.49
CA ARG A 18 -29.12 24.45 7.28
C ARG A 18 -29.23 24.22 8.79
N VAL A 19 -30.35 23.66 9.25
CA VAL A 19 -30.55 23.36 10.67
C VAL A 19 -29.59 22.29 11.17
N GLU A 20 -29.35 21.24 10.38
CA GLU A 20 -28.44 20.16 10.75
C GLU A 20 -26.96 20.58 10.72
N THR A 21 -26.54 21.40 9.74
CA THR A 21 -25.18 21.96 9.73
C THR A 21 -24.94 22.87 10.94
N ALA A 22 -25.93 23.68 11.33
CA ALA A 22 -25.84 24.55 12.50
C ALA A 22 -25.85 23.79 13.84
N ARG A 23 -26.43 22.58 13.87
CA ARG A 23 -26.37 21.69 15.04
C ARG A 23 -24.98 21.09 15.21
N ARG A 24 -24.38 20.58 14.13
CA ARG A 24 -23.03 19.97 14.15
C ARG A 24 -21.94 20.95 14.56
N LEU A 25 -21.99 22.20 14.09
CA LEU A 25 -21.03 23.24 14.47
C LEU A 25 -21.08 23.57 15.97
N ARG A 26 -22.29 23.58 16.57
CA ARG A 26 -22.44 23.77 18.02
C ARG A 26 -21.93 22.59 18.83
N GLU A 27 -22.13 21.37 18.35
CA GLU A 27 -21.61 20.15 18.99
C GLU A 27 -20.08 20.06 18.91
N GLU A 28 -19.44 20.58 17.86
CA GLU A 28 -17.97 20.69 17.77
C GLU A 28 -17.40 21.78 18.68
N GLU A 29 -18.06 22.94 18.81
CA GLU A 29 -17.64 24.00 19.72
C GLU A 29 -17.72 23.57 21.21
N GLU A 30 -18.71 22.75 21.57
CA GLU A 30 -18.83 22.19 22.92
C GLU A 30 -17.81 21.06 23.18
N LYS A 31 -17.44 20.28 22.15
CA LYS A 31 -16.44 19.20 22.26
C LYS A 31 -15.00 19.72 22.40
N ASN A 32 -14.72 20.95 21.97
CA ASN A 32 -13.38 21.54 22.06
C ASN A 32 -13.03 22.18 23.42
N GLN A 33 -13.88 22.03 24.45
CA GLN A 33 -13.59 22.54 25.81
C GLN A 33 -12.84 21.55 26.73
N TRP A 34 -12.31 20.43 26.21
CA TRP A 34 -11.42 19.58 27.01
C TRP A 34 -10.05 20.25 27.17
N ILE A 35 -9.85 20.83 28.35
CA ILE A 35 -8.64 21.47 28.85
C ILE A 35 -7.45 20.50 28.70
N VAL A 36 -6.50 20.82 27.82
CA VAL A 36 -5.20 20.14 27.75
C VAL A 36 -4.33 20.68 28.89
N PRO A 37 -3.83 19.85 29.82
CA PRO A 37 -2.86 20.31 30.80
C PRO A 37 -1.56 20.72 30.08
N GLU A 38 -0.96 21.86 30.48
CA GLU A 38 0.33 22.35 29.99
C GLU A 38 1.39 21.23 30.01
N VAL A 39 1.71 20.70 28.83
CA VAL A 39 2.83 19.80 28.63
C VAL A 39 4.10 20.66 28.62
N LYS A 40 4.90 20.58 29.68
CA LYS A 40 6.28 21.08 29.65
C LYS A 40 6.99 20.41 28.46
N GLU A 41 7.62 21.22 27.61
CA GLU A 41 8.36 20.77 26.43
C GLU A 41 9.23 19.54 26.76
N PRO A 42 9.17 18.46 25.94
CA PRO A 42 9.99 17.28 26.19
C PRO A 42 11.45 17.65 25.97
N VAL A 43 12.26 17.50 27.03
CA VAL A 43 13.72 17.54 26.95
C VAL A 43 14.14 16.54 25.88
N GLN A 44 14.76 17.01 24.79
CA GLN A 44 15.36 16.14 23.78
C GLN A 44 16.41 15.27 24.46
N GLN A 45 16.04 14.02 24.76
CA GLN A 45 17.03 13.02 25.15
C GLN A 45 17.79 12.65 23.87
N PRO A 46 19.14 12.61 23.92
CA PRO A 46 19.90 12.16 22.77
C PRO A 46 19.49 10.73 22.39
N PRO A 47 19.56 10.36 21.10
CA PRO A 47 19.17 9.03 20.64
C PRO A 47 19.91 7.97 21.45
N ARG A 48 19.16 6.96 21.90
CA ARG A 48 19.70 5.85 22.69
C ARG A 48 20.82 5.17 21.90
N GLN A 49 22.01 5.08 22.49
CA GLN A 49 23.08 4.25 21.96
C GLN A 49 22.80 2.79 22.34
N LEU A 50 22.93 1.88 21.37
CA LEU A 50 22.80 0.43 21.59
C LEU A 50 23.92 -0.04 22.52
N THR A 51 23.62 -1.02 23.36
CA THR A 51 24.64 -1.63 24.23
C THR A 51 25.50 -2.61 23.43
N GLU A 52 26.71 -2.90 23.93
CA GLU A 52 27.60 -3.91 23.31
C GLU A 52 26.96 -5.31 23.22
N GLU A 53 26.02 -5.62 24.11
CA GLU A 53 25.25 -6.86 24.08
C GLU A 53 24.19 -6.86 22.96
N GLU A 54 23.56 -5.71 22.70
CA GLU A 54 22.62 -5.55 21.58
C GLU A 54 23.34 -5.63 20.23
N ILE A 55 24.53 -5.03 20.13
CA ILE A 55 25.37 -5.11 18.91
C ILE A 55 25.77 -6.56 18.63
N LYS A 56 26.24 -7.29 19.64
CA LYS A 56 26.60 -8.71 19.48
C LYS A 56 25.42 -9.62 19.14
N LEU A 57 24.22 -9.26 19.59
CA LEU A 57 23.01 -10.01 19.22
C LEU A 57 22.69 -9.81 17.73
N TRP A 58 22.89 -8.61 17.19
CA TRP A 58 22.71 -8.33 15.77
C TRP A 58 23.79 -9.01 14.92
N GLU A 59 25.06 -8.94 15.31
CA GLU A 59 26.17 -9.63 14.62
C GLU A 59 25.96 -11.16 14.59
N ALA A 60 25.44 -11.74 15.69
CA ALA A 60 25.15 -13.18 15.75
C ALA A 60 23.92 -13.61 14.93
N LEU A 61 23.06 -12.67 14.52
CA LEU A 61 21.93 -12.95 13.60
C LEU A 61 22.38 -12.92 12.14
N GLU A 62 23.37 -12.09 11.81
CA GLU A 62 24.03 -12.02 10.48
C GLU A 62 24.83 -13.30 10.17
N ASP A 63 25.52 -13.87 11.16
CA ASP A 63 26.36 -15.07 10.99
C ASP A 63 25.57 -16.41 10.79
N SER A 64 24.23 -16.35 10.64
CA SER A 64 23.41 -17.55 10.35
C SER A 64 22.90 -17.63 8.91
N ASP A 65 23.22 -16.66 8.06
CA ASP A 65 23.09 -16.80 6.62
C ASP A 65 24.29 -17.62 6.11
N GLU A 66 24.03 -18.90 5.80
CA GLU A 66 24.91 -19.67 4.92
C GLU A 66 25.11 -18.87 3.64
N GLU A 67 26.36 -18.48 3.36
CA GLU A 67 26.81 -17.78 2.15
C GLU A 67 26.15 -18.36 0.88
N GLU A 68 25.01 -17.80 0.47
CA GLU A 68 24.64 -17.75 -0.93
C GLU A 68 25.62 -16.75 -1.56
N GLU A 69 26.36 -17.18 -2.58
CA GLU A 69 27.23 -16.29 -3.35
C GLU A 69 26.38 -15.09 -3.82
N GLU A 70 26.52 -13.95 -3.15
CA GLU A 70 26.07 -12.65 -3.66
C GLU A 70 26.85 -12.42 -4.96
N GLU A 71 26.26 -12.87 -6.06
CA GLU A 71 26.70 -12.52 -7.39
C GLU A 71 26.77 -10.99 -7.42
N GLN A 72 27.98 -10.44 -7.53
CA GLN A 72 28.19 -9.00 -7.66
C GLN A 72 27.46 -8.54 -8.91
N VAL A 73 26.20 -8.12 -8.74
CA VAL A 73 25.44 -7.45 -9.78
C VAL A 73 26.19 -6.14 -10.00
N GLU A 74 26.94 -6.05 -11.10
CA GLU A 74 27.47 -4.76 -11.54
C GLU A 74 26.31 -3.77 -11.54
N ASP A 75 26.46 -2.61 -10.89
CA ASP A 75 25.47 -1.52 -10.89
C ASP A 75 25.27 -1.03 -12.33
N ILE A 76 24.46 -1.76 -13.10
CA ILE A 76 24.00 -1.36 -14.42
C ILE A 76 23.03 -0.20 -14.14
N PRO A 77 23.30 1.01 -14.68
CA PRO A 77 22.37 2.11 -14.56
C PRO A 77 21.01 1.65 -15.10
N TRP A 78 19.95 1.87 -14.32
CA TRP A 78 18.58 1.67 -14.78
C TRP A 78 18.32 2.63 -15.94
N ASP A 79 18.50 2.14 -17.17
CA ASP A 79 17.97 2.81 -18.35
C ASP A 79 16.55 2.31 -18.63
N ASP A 80 15.77 3.07 -19.41
CA ASP A 80 14.37 2.78 -19.64
C ASP A 80 14.15 1.37 -20.21
N GLU A 81 15.01 0.94 -21.14
CA GLU A 81 14.90 -0.36 -21.80
C GLU A 81 15.21 -1.52 -20.85
N TYR A 82 16.25 -1.37 -20.02
CA TYR A 82 16.61 -2.33 -18.99
C TYR A 82 15.53 -2.40 -17.90
N THR A 83 15.02 -1.26 -17.45
CA THR A 83 13.95 -1.16 -16.45
C THR A 83 12.69 -1.87 -16.94
N GLU A 84 12.27 -1.59 -18.18
CA GLU A 84 11.13 -2.26 -18.79
C GLU A 84 11.35 -3.77 -18.87
N LYS A 85 12.55 -4.21 -19.27
CA LYS A 85 12.88 -5.63 -19.40
C LYS A 85 12.81 -6.34 -18.06
N VAL A 86 13.45 -5.81 -17.01
CA VAL A 86 13.42 -6.39 -15.66
C VAL A 86 12.00 -6.48 -15.14
N CYS A 87 11.20 -5.42 -15.29
CA CYS A 87 9.80 -5.42 -14.88
C CYS A 87 8.97 -6.46 -15.63
N LYS A 88 9.10 -6.53 -16.96
CA LYS A 88 8.41 -7.52 -17.80
C LYS A 88 8.78 -8.94 -17.39
N GLU A 89 10.05 -9.22 -17.14
CA GLU A 89 10.51 -10.54 -16.71
C GLU A 89 9.96 -10.91 -15.33
N HIS A 90 9.99 -9.97 -14.37
CA HIS A 90 9.46 -10.17 -13.03
C HIS A 90 7.94 -10.43 -13.05
N LEU A 91 7.16 -9.55 -13.67
CA LEU A 91 5.70 -9.69 -13.73
C LEU A 91 5.26 -10.96 -14.46
N ASN A 92 5.97 -11.39 -15.50
CA ASN A 92 5.70 -12.66 -16.17
C ASN A 92 5.96 -13.87 -15.27
N LYS A 93 7.07 -13.89 -14.52
CA LYS A 93 7.34 -14.95 -13.53
C LYS A 93 6.24 -14.98 -12.46
N ARG A 94 5.81 -13.80 -12.00
CA ARG A 94 4.74 -13.69 -11.02
C ARG A 94 3.40 -14.24 -11.53
N LEU A 95 3.04 -13.90 -12.76
CA LEU A 95 1.87 -14.47 -13.44
C LEU A 95 1.94 -15.99 -13.57
N GLU A 96 3.12 -16.55 -13.86
CA GLU A 96 3.32 -18.01 -13.92
C GLU A 96 3.05 -18.66 -12.56
N ILE A 97 3.62 -18.11 -11.49
CA ILE A 97 3.41 -18.58 -10.11
C ILE A 97 1.92 -18.57 -9.77
N LEU A 98 1.24 -17.43 -9.96
CA LEU A 98 -0.18 -17.27 -9.62
C LEU A 98 -1.07 -18.19 -10.48
N ARG A 99 -0.81 -18.31 -11.78
CA ARG A 99 -1.59 -19.20 -12.67
C ARG A 99 -1.40 -20.68 -12.35
N SER A 100 -0.22 -21.06 -11.84
CA SER A 100 0.03 -22.44 -11.43
C SER A 100 -0.70 -22.83 -10.15
N GLY A 101 -1.18 -21.85 -9.37
CA GLY A 101 -1.75 -22.09 -8.04
C GLY A 101 -0.70 -22.58 -7.03
N ALA A 102 0.59 -22.33 -7.27
CA ALA A 102 1.68 -22.78 -6.39
C ALA A 102 1.49 -22.27 -4.95
N GLU A 103 0.91 -21.09 -4.79
CA GLU A 103 0.70 -20.47 -3.48
C GLU A 103 -0.45 -21.11 -2.69
N ASP A 104 -1.43 -21.71 -3.36
CA ASP A 104 -2.58 -22.36 -2.72
C ASP A 104 -2.20 -23.60 -1.89
N PHE A 105 -1.01 -24.17 -2.16
CA PHE A 105 -0.52 -25.40 -1.55
C PHE A 105 0.85 -25.26 -0.90
N ILE A 106 1.23 -24.05 -0.51
CA ILE A 106 2.53 -23.81 0.10
C ILE A 106 2.69 -24.60 1.41
N THR A 107 3.81 -25.31 1.54
CA THR A 107 4.14 -26.00 2.78
C THR A 107 4.57 -25.01 3.86
N ARG A 108 4.58 -25.45 5.11
CA ARG A 108 4.99 -24.59 6.23
C ARG A 108 6.46 -24.19 6.13
N GLU A 109 7.29 -25.07 5.61
CA GLU A 109 8.72 -24.86 5.38
C GLU A 109 8.93 -23.81 4.28
N GLU A 110 8.24 -23.93 3.14
CA GLU A 110 8.27 -22.94 2.05
C GLU A 110 7.70 -21.59 2.49
N TYR A 111 6.63 -21.58 3.29
CA TYR A 111 6.08 -20.34 3.84
C TYR A 111 7.11 -19.58 4.68
N LYS A 112 7.93 -20.29 5.47
CA LYS A 112 8.96 -19.65 6.32
C LYS A 112 10.06 -18.98 5.51
N THR A 113 10.38 -19.50 4.33
CA THR A 113 11.41 -18.94 3.45
C THR A 113 10.89 -17.80 2.58
N LEU A 114 9.57 -17.57 2.52
CA LEU A 114 9.03 -16.45 1.76
C LEU A 114 9.51 -15.09 2.30
N PRO A 115 9.68 -14.10 1.41
CA PRO A 115 9.84 -12.71 1.81
C PRO A 115 8.69 -12.23 2.70
N VAL A 116 8.99 -11.29 3.60
CA VAL A 116 8.00 -10.77 4.56
C VAL A 116 6.75 -10.23 3.86
N MET A 117 6.93 -9.57 2.72
CA MET A 117 5.81 -9.01 1.96
C MET A 117 4.87 -10.08 1.43
N ASP A 118 5.39 -11.20 0.93
CA ASP A 118 4.55 -12.30 0.45
C ASP A 118 3.81 -13.00 1.58
N LYS A 119 4.44 -13.16 2.74
CA LYS A 119 3.77 -13.69 3.94
C LYS A 119 2.56 -12.84 4.31
N LEU A 120 2.75 -11.53 4.44
CA LEU A 120 1.68 -10.60 4.82
C LEU A 120 0.57 -10.52 3.75
N ARG A 121 0.93 -10.56 2.47
CA ARG A 121 -0.03 -10.60 1.36
C ARG A 121 -0.85 -11.89 1.40
N LEU A 122 -0.22 -13.05 1.58
CA LEU A 122 -0.92 -14.33 1.65
C LEU A 122 -1.86 -14.38 2.85
N GLU A 123 -1.41 -13.96 4.03
CA GLU A 123 -2.25 -13.83 5.22
C GLU A 123 -3.46 -12.93 4.93
N PHE A 124 -3.25 -11.80 4.27
CA PHE A 124 -4.32 -10.89 3.89
C PHE A 124 -5.35 -11.55 2.95
N ILE A 125 -4.89 -12.21 1.89
CA ILE A 125 -5.77 -12.85 0.88
C ILE A 125 -6.55 -14.02 1.49
N TYR A 126 -5.94 -14.81 2.38
CA TYR A 126 -6.61 -15.97 2.99
C TYR A 126 -7.59 -15.58 4.09
N GLU A 127 -7.31 -14.53 4.86
CA GLU A 127 -8.15 -14.12 5.99
C GLU A 127 -9.32 -13.23 5.55
N ASN A 128 -9.20 -12.54 4.42
CA ASN A 128 -10.16 -11.55 3.98
C ASN A 128 -10.85 -12.01 2.69
N ASP A 129 -12.18 -11.94 2.67
CA ASP A 129 -12.94 -12.00 1.42
C ASP A 129 -12.82 -10.64 0.74
N VAL A 130 -11.73 -10.47 -0.02
CA VAL A 130 -11.33 -9.17 -0.57
C VAL A 130 -12.15 -8.85 -1.80
N ASP A 131 -13.07 -7.90 -1.68
CA ASP A 131 -13.77 -7.30 -2.82
C ASP A 131 -12.94 -6.14 -3.38
N TYR A 132 -12.22 -6.39 -4.47
CA TYR A 132 -11.53 -5.39 -5.25
C TYR A 132 -12.16 -5.29 -6.64
N SER A 133 -12.06 -4.12 -7.26
CA SER A 133 -12.49 -3.92 -8.64
C SER A 133 -11.30 -3.56 -9.52
N ASP A 134 -11.24 -4.10 -10.73
CA ASP A 134 -10.21 -3.73 -11.72
C ASP A 134 -10.15 -2.22 -11.95
N THR A 135 -11.29 -1.52 -11.84
CA THR A 135 -11.33 -0.05 -11.92
C THR A 135 -10.54 0.62 -10.81
N MET A 136 -10.64 0.12 -9.57
CA MET A 136 -9.86 0.64 -8.45
C MET A 136 -8.36 0.42 -8.68
N ILE A 137 -7.97 -0.77 -9.15
CA ILE A 137 -6.56 -1.10 -9.40
C ILE A 137 -6.01 -0.27 -10.54
N ASN A 138 -6.75 -0.15 -11.64
CA ASN A 138 -6.35 0.70 -12.76
C ASN A 138 -6.20 2.17 -12.36
N ASN A 139 -7.10 2.69 -11.51
CA ASN A 139 -6.98 4.06 -11.00
C ASN A 139 -5.73 4.24 -10.13
N PHE A 140 -5.43 3.26 -9.28
CA PHE A 140 -4.21 3.25 -8.50
C PHE A 140 -2.97 3.25 -9.42
N ILE A 141 -2.88 2.32 -10.38
CA ILE A 141 -1.77 2.24 -11.35
C ILE A 141 -1.58 3.58 -12.08
N VAL A 142 -2.67 4.14 -12.65
CA VAL A 142 -2.61 5.41 -13.38
C VAL A 142 -2.18 6.57 -12.48
N SER A 143 -2.67 6.61 -11.22
CA SER A 143 -2.24 7.60 -10.24
C SER A 143 -0.73 7.50 -9.98
N ARG A 144 -0.20 6.27 -9.82
CA ARG A 144 1.22 6.06 -9.57
C ARG A 144 2.09 6.50 -10.75
N ILE A 145 1.70 6.20 -11.99
CA ILE A 145 2.41 6.67 -13.20
C ILE A 145 2.53 8.20 -13.21
N GLN A 146 1.50 8.91 -12.75
CA GLN A 146 1.44 10.39 -12.79
C GLN A 146 2.13 11.07 -11.61
N ASN A 147 2.13 10.44 -10.43
CA ASN A 147 2.46 11.10 -9.18
C ASN A 147 3.76 10.62 -8.53
N THR A 148 4.32 9.48 -8.95
CA THR A 148 5.60 9.01 -8.41
C THR A 148 6.75 9.95 -8.78
N ILE A 149 7.73 10.07 -7.88
CA ILE A 149 8.96 10.84 -8.12
C ILE A 149 10.09 9.99 -8.71
N PHE A 150 9.94 8.66 -8.67
CA PHE A 150 10.92 7.69 -9.16
C PHE A 150 10.55 7.27 -10.58
N GLU A 151 11.46 7.53 -11.52
CA GLU A 151 11.22 7.28 -12.95
C GLU A 151 11.06 5.78 -13.22
N GLU A 152 11.84 4.97 -12.53
CA GLU A 152 11.86 3.52 -12.63
C GLU A 152 10.50 2.96 -12.23
N ILE A 153 9.97 3.38 -11.08
CA ILE A 153 8.62 2.99 -10.61
C ILE A 153 7.54 3.42 -11.62
N SER A 154 7.65 4.62 -12.20
CA SER A 154 6.71 5.08 -13.25
C SER A 154 6.77 4.19 -14.50
N ILE A 155 7.97 3.74 -14.91
CA ILE A 155 8.16 2.79 -16.00
C ILE A 155 7.54 1.43 -15.63
N GLY A 156 7.79 0.92 -14.44
CA GLY A 156 7.24 -0.35 -13.96
C GLY A 156 5.71 -0.37 -13.99
N TYR A 157 5.05 0.70 -13.53
CA TYR A 157 3.60 0.81 -13.63
C TYR A 157 3.08 0.95 -15.07
N ARG A 158 3.82 1.62 -15.97
CA ARG A 158 3.48 1.66 -17.40
C ARG A 158 3.53 0.26 -18.02
N VAL A 159 4.55 -0.52 -17.68
CA VAL A 159 4.68 -1.93 -18.08
C VAL A 159 3.52 -2.74 -17.52
N LEU A 160 3.24 -2.64 -16.22
CA LEU A 160 2.12 -3.33 -15.58
C LEU A 160 0.79 -3.01 -16.27
N LEU A 161 0.55 -1.74 -16.63
CA LEU A 161 -0.66 -1.33 -17.34
C LEU A 161 -0.74 -1.93 -18.74
N GLU A 162 0.38 -2.00 -19.46
CA GLU A 162 0.46 -2.63 -20.80
C GLU A 162 0.13 -4.13 -20.75
N MET A 163 0.63 -4.82 -19.71
CA MET A 163 0.50 -6.27 -19.55
C MET A 163 -0.55 -6.69 -18.52
N TYR A 164 -1.45 -5.79 -18.14
CA TYR A 164 -2.37 -6.01 -17.02
C TYR A 164 -3.20 -7.27 -17.23
N ASP A 165 -3.13 -8.17 -16.25
CA ASP A 165 -3.92 -9.38 -16.15
C ASP A 165 -4.66 -9.34 -14.80
N PRO A 166 -5.99 -9.58 -14.76
CA PRO A 166 -6.76 -9.58 -13.51
C PRO A 166 -6.22 -10.53 -12.43
N ILE A 167 -5.42 -11.54 -12.79
CA ILE A 167 -4.74 -12.41 -11.81
C ILE A 167 -3.79 -11.64 -10.90
N LEU A 168 -3.21 -10.53 -11.35
CA LEU A 168 -2.36 -9.65 -10.54
C LEU A 168 -3.18 -8.66 -9.68
N ALA A 169 -4.48 -8.54 -9.91
CA ALA A 169 -5.31 -7.55 -9.23
C ALA A 169 -5.29 -7.66 -7.68
N PRO A 170 -5.34 -8.86 -7.06
CA PRO A 170 -5.18 -8.98 -5.60
C PRO A 170 -3.86 -8.42 -5.08
N GLU A 171 -2.78 -8.58 -5.84
CA GLU A 171 -1.44 -8.15 -5.46
C GLU A 171 -1.35 -6.63 -5.41
N PHE A 172 -1.79 -5.99 -6.49
CA PHE A 172 -1.78 -4.54 -6.58
C PHE A 172 -2.92 -3.89 -5.79
N TYR A 173 -3.97 -4.63 -5.46
CA TYR A 173 -4.94 -4.21 -4.46
C TYR A 173 -4.27 -4.13 -3.09
N TYR A 174 -3.60 -5.20 -2.66
CA TYR A 174 -2.91 -5.23 -1.39
C TYR A 174 -1.87 -4.10 -1.31
N LEU A 175 -1.07 -3.92 -2.36
CA LEU A 175 -0.12 -2.81 -2.44
C LEU A 175 -0.82 -1.45 -2.30
N SER A 176 -1.97 -1.23 -2.95
CA SER A 176 -2.70 0.04 -2.87
C SER A 176 -3.14 0.42 -1.45
N LEU A 177 -3.33 -0.54 -0.55
CA LEU A 177 -3.70 -0.28 0.86
C LEU A 177 -2.59 0.43 1.65
N TRP A 178 -1.37 0.34 1.13
CA TRP A 178 -0.17 0.88 1.75
C TRP A 178 0.25 2.23 1.16
N GLU A 179 -0.51 2.78 0.22
CA GLU A 179 -0.22 4.08 -0.38
C GLU A 179 -0.12 5.16 0.72
N GLY A 180 1.00 5.88 0.72
CA GLY A 180 1.31 6.92 1.71
C GLY A 180 1.96 6.43 3.01
N SER A 181 2.20 5.12 3.16
CA SER A 181 2.99 4.58 4.26
C SER A 181 4.49 4.87 4.10
N PRO A 182 5.27 4.94 5.20
CA PRO A 182 6.72 5.05 5.12
C PRO A 182 7.33 3.80 4.47
N GLY A 183 8.20 3.98 3.47
CA GLY A 183 8.84 2.88 2.76
C GLY A 183 7.97 2.22 1.69
N PHE A 184 6.87 2.85 1.30
CA PHE A 184 5.98 2.37 0.23
C PHE A 184 6.72 2.17 -1.10
N ASP A 185 7.67 3.04 -1.42
CA ASP A 185 8.56 2.96 -2.58
C ASP A 185 9.28 1.61 -2.67
N LYS A 186 9.79 1.08 -1.55
CA LYS A 186 10.42 -0.24 -1.52
C LYS A 186 9.43 -1.37 -1.83
N TRP A 187 8.16 -1.19 -1.49
CA TRP A 187 7.14 -2.17 -1.80
C TRP A 187 6.74 -2.08 -3.27
N GLU A 188 6.71 -0.89 -3.84
CA GLU A 188 6.56 -0.73 -5.29
C GLU A 188 7.72 -1.41 -6.02
N GLU A 189 8.96 -1.23 -5.56
CA GLU A 189 10.15 -1.89 -6.13
C GLU A 189 10.03 -3.42 -6.07
N TYR A 190 9.65 -3.97 -4.91
CA TYR A 190 9.47 -5.41 -4.74
C TYR A 190 8.41 -5.97 -5.70
N TYR A 191 7.24 -5.33 -5.81
CA TYR A 191 6.14 -5.83 -6.63
C TYR A 191 6.37 -5.64 -8.14
N LEU A 192 7.15 -4.62 -8.54
CA LEU A 192 7.39 -4.32 -9.94
C LEU A 192 8.65 -5.01 -10.48
N PHE A 193 9.67 -5.21 -9.64
CA PHE A 193 10.99 -5.67 -10.07
C PHE A 193 11.51 -6.88 -9.29
N GLY A 194 10.95 -7.19 -8.11
CA GLY A 194 11.39 -8.31 -7.27
C GLY A 194 12.72 -8.07 -6.54
N ILE A 195 13.03 -6.80 -6.27
CA ILE A 195 14.23 -6.35 -5.54
C ILE A 195 13.85 -5.69 -4.22
#